data_AF-A0A6G2QXU6-F1
#
_entry.id   AF-A0A6G2QXU6-F1
#
_cell.length_a   1.000
_cell.length_b   1.000
_cell.length_c   1.000
_cell.angle_alpha   90.00
_cell.angle_beta   90.00
_cell.angle_gamma   90.00
#
_symmetry.space_group_name_H-M   'P 1'
#
loop_
_entity.id
_entity.type
_entity.pdbx_description
1 polymer ?
#
loop_
_entity_poly.entity_id
_entity_poly.type
_entity_poly.pdbx_seq_one_letter_code
_entity_poly.pdbx_strand_id
1 'polypeptide(L)'
;MKWLVSLVGAGLVMLTLRDLFHTLWHPTRHGGLSRLVMTALWRLARRFRARRRVVGLVGPLAMVTVVRMWAFTVVLGWAVVYWPHMPGAFVFSPGSEAAQEPALLDSVYLSLVTVATLGLGDIAPGEGWLRMVSPLEALVGFTLLTATVSWVLEIYPALTRRRVLAVRLALLRDSDPTPRQIDCTAGALLLDSLATDIARVRVDFAQYAEAYYFHDGEDHSSLAATVGYAVTLARRGQAARRPEVRLAGDVLTGALKDLAAILDQRFLHTGGTATEVFAAYAADHGRSLAQP
;
A
#
# COMPACT_ATOMS: atom_id res chain seq x y z
N MET A 1 21.04 21.49 -26.67
CA MET A 1 21.33 21.01 -25.30
C MET A 1 20.19 21.31 -24.32
N LYS A 2 19.63 22.53 -24.29
CA LYS A 2 18.49 22.91 -23.42
C LYS A 2 17.32 21.93 -23.45
N TRP A 3 16.83 21.59 -24.65
CA TRP A 3 15.74 20.63 -24.85
C TRP A 3 16.03 19.21 -24.36
N LEU A 4 17.30 18.76 -24.40
CA LEU A 4 17.66 17.43 -23.88
C LEU A 4 17.48 17.39 -22.36
N VAL A 5 17.93 18.44 -21.65
CA VAL A 5 17.75 18.55 -20.19
C VAL A 5 16.26 18.58 -19.84
N SER A 6 15.45 19.34 -20.57
CA SER A 6 14.00 19.36 -20.34
C SER A 6 13.32 18.02 -20.63
N LEU A 7 13.78 17.26 -21.63
CA LEU A 7 13.31 15.90 -21.88
C LEU A 7 13.65 14.95 -20.73
N VAL A 8 14.82 15.11 -20.09
CA VAL A 8 15.15 14.34 -18.87
C VAL A 8 14.18 14.66 -17.75
N GLY A 9 13.89 15.94 -17.51
CA GLY A 9 12.91 16.37 -16.50
C GLY A 9 11.51 15.82 -16.76
N ALA A 10 11.02 15.94 -18.00
CA ALA A 10 9.75 15.36 -18.42
C ALA A 10 9.73 13.82 -18.26
N GLY A 11 10.86 13.15 -18.54
CA GLY A 11 11.04 11.72 -18.29
C GLY A 11 10.87 11.34 -16.82
N LEU A 12 11.42 12.13 -15.89
CA LEU A 12 11.24 11.92 -14.44
C LEU A 12 9.78 12.05 -14.01
N VAL A 13 9.07 13.07 -14.52
CA VAL A 13 7.64 13.25 -14.25
C VAL A 13 6.85 12.06 -14.80
N MET A 14 7.12 11.63 -16.03
CA MET A 14 6.42 10.51 -16.65
C MET A 14 6.68 9.17 -15.95
N LEU A 15 7.91 8.95 -15.46
CA LEU A 15 8.24 7.78 -14.62
C LEU A 15 7.43 7.79 -13.32
N THR A 16 7.27 8.96 -12.70
CA THR A 16 6.48 9.11 -11.47
C THR A 16 5.00 8.89 -11.72
N LEU A 17 4.44 9.45 -12.79
CA LEU A 17 3.05 9.23 -13.19
C LEU A 17 2.79 7.76 -13.53
N ARG A 18 3.74 7.08 -14.19
CA ARG A 18 3.68 5.65 -14.45
C ARG A 18 3.69 4.84 -13.14
N ASP A 19 4.55 5.18 -12.19
CA ASP A 19 4.61 4.52 -10.89
C ASP A 19 3.32 4.72 -10.09
N LEU A 20 2.79 5.94 -10.06
CA LEU A 20 1.50 6.28 -9.49
C LEU A 20 0.38 5.46 -10.13
N PHE A 21 0.33 5.41 -11.46
CA PHE A 21 -0.70 4.65 -12.19
C PHE A 21 -0.65 3.16 -11.88
N HIS A 22 0.54 2.57 -11.84
CA HIS A 22 0.68 1.15 -11.49
C HIS A 22 0.36 0.86 -10.03
N THR A 23 0.73 1.76 -9.12
CA THR A 23 0.47 1.59 -7.68
C THR A 23 -1.01 1.67 -7.37
N LEU A 24 -1.73 2.61 -7.99
CA LEU A 24 -3.14 2.90 -7.65
C LEU A 24 -4.15 2.19 -8.55
N TRP A 25 -3.97 2.27 -9.87
CA TRP A 25 -4.97 1.77 -10.83
C TRP A 25 -4.68 0.39 -11.39
N HIS A 26 -3.43 -0.11 -11.28
CA HIS A 26 -3.09 -1.43 -11.82
C HIS A 26 -2.31 -2.34 -10.86
N PRO A 27 -2.88 -2.72 -9.69
CA PRO A 27 -2.18 -3.47 -8.64
C PRO A 27 -1.68 -4.87 -9.06
N THR A 28 -2.19 -5.39 -10.18
CA THR A 28 -1.90 -6.74 -10.69
C THR A 28 -0.60 -6.87 -11.47
N ARG A 29 0.14 -5.78 -11.77
CA ARG A 29 1.44 -5.87 -12.49
C ARG A 29 2.64 -5.49 -11.64
N HIS A 30 3.71 -6.26 -11.86
CA HIS A 30 4.96 -6.35 -11.11
C HIS A 30 5.77 -5.02 -11.00
N GLY A 31 6.20 -4.67 -9.79
CA GLY A 31 7.50 -4.00 -9.58
C GLY A 31 7.61 -2.48 -9.74
N GLY A 32 6.72 -1.68 -9.15
CA GLY A 32 6.89 -0.22 -9.04
C GLY A 32 8.01 0.23 -8.08
N LEU A 33 8.48 1.46 -8.26
CA LEU A 33 9.40 2.16 -7.34
C LEU A 33 8.79 2.25 -5.94
N SER A 34 7.48 2.50 -5.84
CA SER A 34 6.72 2.49 -4.59
C SER A 34 6.91 1.18 -3.81
N ARG A 35 6.75 0.03 -4.48
CA ARG A 35 6.92 -1.30 -3.86
C ARG A 35 8.36 -1.54 -3.43
N LEU A 36 9.35 -1.11 -4.21
CA LEU A 36 10.76 -1.20 -3.84
C LEU A 36 11.05 -0.40 -2.57
N VAL A 37 10.53 0.83 -2.47
CA VAL A 37 10.67 1.67 -1.28
C VAL A 37 9.99 1.04 -0.06
N MET A 38 8.76 0.53 -0.21
CA MET A 38 8.05 -0.15 0.89
C MET A 38 8.79 -1.41 1.36
N THR A 39 9.29 -2.22 0.42
CA THR A 39 10.03 -3.45 0.73
C THR A 39 11.37 -3.13 1.41
N ALA A 40 12.07 -2.09 0.93
CA ALA A 40 13.32 -1.63 1.53
C ALA A 40 13.09 -1.12 2.96
N LEU A 41 12.05 -0.31 3.17
CA LEU A 41 11.70 0.20 4.51
C LEU A 41 11.32 -0.94 5.46
N TRP A 42 10.55 -1.92 4.98
CA TRP A 42 10.19 -3.13 5.74
C TRP A 42 11.43 -3.93 6.14
N ARG A 43 12.34 -4.21 5.19
CA ARG A 43 13.61 -4.92 5.47
C ARG A 43 14.49 -4.15 6.46
N LEU A 44 14.55 -2.83 6.33
CA LEU A 44 15.32 -1.96 7.23
C LEU A 44 14.75 -1.99 8.65
N ALA A 45 13.43 -1.84 8.80
CA ALA A 45 12.74 -1.91 10.08
C ALA A 45 12.99 -3.25 10.80
N ARG A 46 13.00 -4.37 10.05
CA ARG A 46 13.35 -5.69 10.58
C ARG A 46 14.82 -5.78 10.98
N ARG A 47 15.74 -5.25 10.17
CA ARG A 47 17.20 -5.27 10.43
C ARG A 47 17.52 -4.60 11.77
N PHE A 48 16.85 -3.50 12.08
CA PHE A 48 17.10 -2.72 13.29
C PHE A 48 16.36 -3.22 14.53
N ARG A 49 15.65 -4.37 14.48
CA ARG A 49 14.81 -4.90 15.58
C ARG A 49 14.07 -3.77 16.29
N ALA A 50 13.49 -2.85 15.51
CA ALA A 50 12.83 -1.68 16.07
C ALA A 50 11.78 -2.20 17.08
N ARG A 51 11.74 -1.62 18.30
CA ARG A 51 10.84 -2.07 19.38
C ARG A 51 9.44 -2.31 18.81
N ARG A 52 8.69 -3.32 19.28
CA ARG A 52 7.34 -3.71 18.76
C ARG A 52 6.42 -2.51 18.41
N ARG A 53 6.54 -1.40 19.16
CA ARG A 53 5.86 -0.12 18.93
C ARG A 53 6.17 0.57 17.57
N VAL A 54 7.40 0.47 17.07
CA VAL A 54 7.83 1.05 15.78
C VAL A 54 7.37 0.19 14.60
N VAL A 55 7.22 -1.13 14.78
CA VAL A 55 6.72 -2.06 13.74
C VAL A 55 5.27 -1.73 13.35
N GLY A 56 4.45 -1.28 14.31
CA GLY A 56 3.08 -0.84 14.06
C GLY A 56 2.94 0.39 13.15
N LEU A 57 3.98 1.21 13.04
CA LEU A 57 3.99 2.44 12.23
C LEU A 57 4.58 2.24 10.83
N VAL A 58 5.07 1.04 10.51
CA VAL A 58 5.81 0.83 9.25
C VAL A 58 4.90 1.00 8.03
N GLY A 59 3.67 0.48 8.05
CA GLY A 59 2.70 0.66 6.97
C GLY A 59 2.38 2.14 6.67
N PRO A 60 1.88 2.92 7.65
CA PRO A 60 1.62 4.35 7.44
C PRO A 60 2.86 5.15 7.05
N LEU A 61 4.02 4.87 7.66
CA LEU A 61 5.27 5.57 7.34
C LEU A 61 5.75 5.24 5.93
N ALA A 62 5.62 3.99 5.49
CA ALA A 62 5.92 3.57 4.13
C ALA A 62 5.05 4.32 3.12
N MET A 63 3.75 4.44 3.41
CA MET A 63 2.80 5.19 2.59
C MET A 63 3.20 6.67 2.45
N VAL A 64 3.49 7.34 3.56
CA VAL A 64 3.98 8.74 3.57
C VAL A 64 5.30 8.88 2.81
N THR A 65 6.20 7.90 2.93
CA THR A 65 7.49 7.93 2.23
C THR A 65 7.32 7.84 0.72
N VAL A 66 6.42 6.98 0.24
CA VAL A 66 6.07 6.88 -1.19
C VAL A 66 5.49 8.18 -1.71
N VAL A 67 4.55 8.79 -0.97
CA VAL A 67 3.95 10.10 -1.35
C VAL A 67 5.02 11.19 -1.43
N ARG A 68 5.91 11.26 -0.44
CA ARG A 68 7.03 12.23 -0.44
C ARG A 68 7.97 12.00 -1.62
N MET A 69 8.29 10.74 -1.94
CA MET A 69 9.10 10.40 -3.10
C MET A 69 8.46 10.88 -4.39
N TRP A 70 7.15 10.64 -4.59
CA TRP A 70 6.43 11.13 -5.76
C TRP A 70 6.44 12.65 -5.86
N ALA A 71 6.07 13.34 -4.78
CA ALA A 71 6.06 14.80 -4.75
C ALA A 71 7.44 15.40 -5.06
N PHE A 72 8.49 14.87 -4.41
CA PHE A 72 9.86 15.32 -4.63
C PHE A 72 10.32 15.08 -6.07
N THR A 73 10.02 13.91 -6.64
CA THR A 73 10.44 13.56 -8.01
C THR A 73 9.70 14.39 -9.05
N VAL A 74 8.41 14.69 -8.83
CA VAL A 74 7.62 15.58 -9.71
C VAL A 74 8.17 17.00 -9.66
N VAL A 75 8.39 17.56 -8.46
CA VAL A 75 8.97 18.90 -8.30
C VAL A 75 10.35 18.99 -8.95
N LEU A 76 11.21 18.00 -8.72
CA LEU A 76 12.54 17.99 -9.34
C LEU A 76 12.47 17.80 -10.86
N GLY A 77 11.56 16.96 -11.35
CA GLY A 77 11.37 16.73 -12.78
C GLY A 77 10.97 18.01 -13.51
N TRP A 78 10.00 18.75 -12.98
CA TRP A 78 9.59 20.04 -13.53
C TRP A 78 10.64 21.14 -13.35
N ALA A 79 11.34 21.18 -12.20
CA ALA A 79 12.47 22.08 -12.03
C ALA A 79 13.55 21.87 -13.10
N VAL A 80 13.85 20.61 -13.46
CA VAL A 80 14.78 20.27 -14.55
C VAL A 80 14.22 20.67 -15.93
N VAL A 81 12.90 20.68 -16.13
CA VAL A 81 12.25 21.22 -17.35
C VAL A 81 12.51 22.72 -17.50
N TYR A 82 12.39 23.48 -16.41
CA TYR A 82 12.51 24.94 -16.40
C TYR A 82 13.95 25.45 -16.37
N TRP A 83 14.83 24.76 -15.66
CA TRP A 83 16.23 25.16 -15.46
C TRP A 83 16.99 25.63 -16.70
N PRO A 84 16.98 24.92 -17.84
CA PRO A 84 17.72 25.37 -19.03
C PRO A 84 17.11 26.59 -19.74
N HIS A 85 15.89 26.99 -19.37
CA HIS A 85 15.15 28.12 -19.94
C HIS A 85 15.15 29.36 -19.03
N MET A 86 15.56 29.20 -17.77
CA MET A 86 15.73 30.29 -16.81
C MET A 86 16.99 31.13 -17.10
N PRO A 87 16.95 32.46 -16.89
CA PRO A 87 15.76 33.30 -16.64
C PRO A 87 15.04 33.73 -17.94
N GLY A 88 15.67 33.55 -19.11
CA GLY A 88 15.28 34.23 -20.35
C GLY A 88 13.88 33.92 -20.90
N ALA A 89 13.29 32.78 -20.55
CA ALA A 89 11.94 32.40 -20.99
C ALA A 89 10.83 32.79 -19.98
N PHE A 90 11.19 33.44 -18.87
CA PHE A 90 10.32 33.78 -17.76
C PHE A 90 10.33 35.29 -17.47
N VAL A 91 9.24 35.78 -16.90
CA VAL A 91 9.08 37.17 -16.46
C VAL A 91 8.99 37.16 -14.94
N PHE A 92 9.77 38.02 -14.31
CA PHE A 92 9.84 38.17 -12.86
C PHE A 92 9.06 39.42 -12.43
N SER A 93 8.29 39.28 -11.36
CA SER A 93 7.54 40.40 -10.81
C SER A 93 8.48 41.48 -10.23
N PRO A 94 8.20 42.79 -10.45
CA PRO A 94 9.01 43.87 -9.92
C PRO A 94 9.15 43.79 -8.39
N GLY A 95 10.38 43.81 -7.87
CA GLY A 95 10.66 43.72 -6.44
C GLY A 95 10.75 42.29 -5.88
N SER A 96 10.63 41.26 -6.72
CA SER A 96 10.91 39.87 -6.31
C SER A 96 12.41 39.61 -6.19
N GLU A 97 12.82 38.91 -5.13
CA GLU A 97 14.20 38.43 -4.94
C GLU A 97 14.53 37.25 -5.86
N ALA A 98 13.53 36.58 -6.46
CA ALA A 98 13.74 35.42 -7.33
C ALA A 98 14.73 35.71 -8.46
N ALA A 99 14.69 36.88 -9.10
CA ALA A 99 15.64 37.23 -10.16
C ALA A 99 17.11 37.38 -9.72
N GLN A 100 17.39 37.31 -8.40
CA GLN A 100 18.72 37.42 -7.80
C GLN A 100 19.28 36.05 -7.38
N GLU A 101 18.45 35.01 -7.39
CA GLU A 101 18.83 33.65 -7.00
C GLU A 101 19.43 32.86 -8.18
N PRO A 102 20.17 31.76 -7.90
CA PRO A 102 20.58 30.83 -8.93
C PRO A 102 19.38 30.26 -9.69
N ALA A 103 19.47 30.21 -11.03
CA ALA A 103 18.42 29.71 -11.92
C ALA A 103 17.86 28.31 -11.54
N LEU A 104 18.67 27.47 -10.87
CA LEU A 104 18.22 26.18 -10.35
C LEU A 104 17.23 26.35 -9.19
N LEU A 105 17.52 27.25 -8.24
CA LEU A 105 16.66 27.53 -7.09
C LEU A 105 15.33 28.13 -7.55
N ASP A 106 15.35 29.09 -8.48
CA ASP A 106 14.13 29.63 -9.09
C ASP A 106 13.28 28.57 -9.77
N SER A 107 13.92 27.61 -10.46
CA SER A 107 13.21 26.53 -11.15
C SER A 107 12.56 25.56 -10.16
N VAL A 108 13.24 25.24 -9.06
CA VAL A 108 12.70 24.41 -7.97
C VAL A 108 11.55 25.13 -7.27
N TYR A 109 11.72 26.42 -7.00
CA TYR A 109 10.71 27.26 -6.37
C TYR A 109 9.45 27.38 -7.24
N LEU A 110 9.60 27.74 -8.52
CA LEU A 110 8.49 27.81 -9.47
C LEU A 110 7.74 26.48 -9.56
N SER A 111 8.48 25.37 -9.65
CA SER A 111 7.87 24.06 -9.71
C SER A 111 7.13 23.71 -8.42
N LEU A 112 7.72 23.95 -7.26
CA LEU A 112 7.09 23.70 -5.97
C LEU A 112 5.77 24.47 -5.83
N VAL A 113 5.78 25.76 -6.17
CA VAL A 113 4.59 26.63 -6.12
C VAL A 113 3.50 26.17 -7.10
N THR A 114 3.89 25.68 -8.27
CA THR A 114 2.95 25.23 -9.31
C THR A 114 2.38 23.85 -9.02
N VAL A 115 3.21 22.87 -8.63
CA VAL A 115 2.78 21.53 -8.20
C VAL A 115 1.91 21.59 -6.95
N ALA A 116 2.24 22.48 -6.00
CA ALA A 116 1.40 22.73 -4.83
C ALA A 116 0.12 23.51 -5.17
N THR A 117 -0.08 23.92 -6.41
CA THR A 117 -1.23 24.71 -6.90
C THR A 117 -1.39 26.07 -6.20
N LEU A 118 -0.31 26.61 -5.64
CA LEU A 118 -0.31 27.86 -4.89
C LEU A 118 -0.28 29.08 -5.81
N GLY A 119 0.55 29.04 -6.86
CA GLY A 119 0.57 30.06 -7.93
C GLY A 119 0.86 31.49 -7.46
N LEU A 120 1.96 31.72 -6.72
CA LEU A 120 2.32 33.03 -6.15
C LEU A 120 2.50 34.16 -7.19
N GLY A 121 2.81 33.82 -8.45
CA GLY A 121 2.83 34.77 -9.57
C GLY A 121 4.04 35.71 -9.61
N ASP A 122 5.05 35.45 -8.79
CA ASP A 122 6.32 36.17 -8.78
C ASP A 122 7.25 35.75 -9.92
N ILE A 123 7.10 34.52 -10.42
CA ILE A 123 7.71 34.02 -11.66
C ILE A 123 6.58 33.55 -12.60
N ALA A 124 6.54 34.11 -13.81
CA ALA A 124 5.52 33.78 -14.81
C ALA A 124 6.14 33.36 -16.16
N PRO A 125 5.52 32.42 -16.90
CA PRO A 125 6.00 32.01 -18.21
C PRO A 125 5.87 33.13 -19.26
N GLY A 126 7.02 33.56 -19.81
CA GLY A 126 7.10 34.57 -20.85
C GLY A 126 6.81 34.02 -22.25
N GLU A 127 7.24 32.78 -22.52
CA GLU A 127 7.06 32.12 -23.81
C GLU A 127 5.72 31.36 -23.93
N GLY A 128 5.18 31.31 -25.14
CA GLY A 128 3.86 30.71 -25.42
C GLY A 128 3.73 29.23 -25.09
N TRP A 129 4.79 28.43 -25.29
CA TRP A 129 4.74 27.00 -24.96
C TRP A 129 4.79 26.74 -23.44
N LEU A 130 5.55 27.54 -22.68
CA LEU A 130 5.58 27.46 -21.22
C LEU A 130 4.24 27.83 -20.60
N ARG A 131 3.49 28.75 -21.22
CA ARG A 131 2.12 29.10 -20.83
C ARG A 131 1.13 27.94 -20.97
N MET A 132 1.41 26.97 -21.85
CA MET A 132 0.61 25.75 -21.98
C MET A 132 1.10 24.65 -21.05
N VAL A 133 2.41 24.59 -20.79
CA VAL A 133 3.04 23.56 -19.96
C VAL A 133 2.80 23.79 -18.46
N SER A 134 2.88 25.03 -17.97
CA SER A 134 2.71 25.35 -16.55
C SER A 134 1.33 24.95 -15.98
N PRO A 135 0.20 25.16 -16.69
CA PRO A 135 -1.09 24.62 -16.25
C PRO A 135 -1.14 23.08 -16.20
N LEU A 136 -0.41 22.38 -17.08
CA LEU A 136 -0.31 20.91 -17.03
C LEU A 136 0.45 20.43 -15.79
N GLU A 137 1.47 21.17 -15.35
CA GLU A 137 2.14 20.89 -14.07
C GLU A 137 1.18 21.01 -12.89
N ALA A 138 0.35 22.06 -12.85
CA ALA A 138 -0.67 22.20 -11.81
C ALA A 138 -1.69 21.05 -11.84
N LEU A 139 -2.10 20.60 -13.04
CA LEU A 139 -2.98 19.43 -13.19
C LEU A 139 -2.33 18.14 -12.68
N VAL A 140 -1.02 17.96 -12.91
CA VAL A 140 -0.24 16.84 -12.38
C VAL A 140 -0.17 16.91 -10.85
N GLY A 141 0.07 18.08 -10.27
CA GLY A 141 0.07 18.30 -8.83
C GLY A 141 -1.29 18.00 -8.19
N PHE A 142 -2.37 18.49 -8.81
CA PHE A 142 -3.74 18.18 -8.39
C PHE A 142 -4.04 16.68 -8.45
N THR A 143 -3.68 16.02 -9.56
CA THR A 143 -3.83 14.56 -9.72
C THR A 143 -3.07 13.80 -8.63
N LEU A 144 -1.84 14.20 -8.32
CA LEU A 144 -1.02 13.58 -7.28
C LEU A 144 -1.69 13.71 -5.90
N LEU A 145 -2.22 14.90 -5.58
CA LEU A 145 -2.94 15.13 -4.32
C LEU A 145 -4.21 14.28 -4.24
N THR A 146 -5.06 14.33 -5.26
CA THR A 146 -6.31 13.54 -5.32
C THR A 146 -6.01 12.06 -5.18
N ALA A 147 -5.05 11.55 -5.95
CA ALA A 147 -4.71 10.13 -5.94
C ALA A 147 -4.12 9.69 -4.59
N THR A 148 -3.32 10.54 -3.94
CA THR A 148 -2.82 10.30 -2.58
C THR A 148 -3.96 10.18 -1.57
N VAL A 149 -4.91 11.11 -1.59
CA VAL A 149 -6.05 11.10 -0.67
C VAL A 149 -6.92 9.86 -0.92
N SER A 150 -7.23 9.54 -2.19
CA SER A 150 -7.97 8.32 -2.55
C SER A 150 -7.27 7.06 -2.04
N TRP A 151 -5.96 6.94 -2.25
CA TRP A 151 -5.19 5.79 -1.79
C TRP A 151 -5.25 5.61 -0.28
N VAL A 152 -5.09 6.71 0.47
CA VAL A 152 -5.21 6.72 1.93
C VAL A 152 -6.60 6.27 2.36
N LEU A 153 -7.66 6.75 1.72
CA LEU A 153 -9.03 6.41 2.09
C LEU A 153 -9.42 4.97 1.72
N GLU A 154 -8.89 4.42 0.63
CA GLU A 154 -9.19 3.07 0.15
C GLU A 154 -8.51 1.97 0.98
N ILE A 155 -7.35 2.24 1.57
CA ILE A 155 -6.63 1.22 2.35
C ILE A 155 -7.29 0.95 3.72
N TYR A 156 -7.92 1.96 4.36
CA TYR A 156 -8.51 1.80 5.70
C TYR A 156 -9.66 0.79 5.78
N PRO A 157 -10.61 0.73 4.82
CA PRO A 157 -11.63 -0.31 4.79
C PRO A 157 -11.05 -1.73 4.74
N ALA A 158 -9.99 -1.95 3.94
CA ALA A 158 -9.31 -3.26 3.86
C ALA A 158 -8.66 -3.65 5.19
N LEU A 159 -7.94 -2.71 5.82
CA LEU A 159 -7.36 -2.91 7.15
C LEU A 159 -8.43 -3.18 8.22
N THR A 160 -9.57 -2.50 8.13
CA THR A 160 -10.68 -2.67 9.06
C THR A 160 -11.30 -4.06 8.94
N ARG A 161 -11.57 -4.54 7.71
CA ARG A 161 -12.08 -5.90 7.47
C ARG A 161 -11.12 -6.98 8.01
N ARG A 162 -9.82 -6.81 7.74
CA ARG A 162 -8.78 -7.72 8.25
C ARG A 162 -8.77 -7.77 9.77
N ARG A 163 -8.85 -6.61 10.42
CA ARG A 163 -8.89 -6.51 11.89
C ARG A 163 -10.14 -7.14 12.49
N VAL A 164 -11.31 -6.94 11.87
CA VAL A 164 -12.58 -7.58 12.31
C VAL A 164 -12.46 -9.10 12.26
N LEU A 165 -11.95 -9.67 11.16
CA LEU A 165 -11.71 -11.11 11.05
C LEU A 165 -10.73 -11.59 12.12
N ALA A 166 -9.64 -10.86 12.34
CA ALA A 166 -8.63 -11.25 13.29
C ALA A 166 -9.13 -11.26 14.74
N VAL A 167 -9.91 -10.25 15.15
CA VAL A 167 -10.59 -10.20 16.44
C VAL A 167 -11.61 -11.32 16.58
N ARG A 168 -12.40 -11.58 15.53
CA ARG A 168 -13.38 -12.68 15.52
C ARG A 168 -12.70 -14.04 15.70
N LEU A 169 -11.60 -14.29 15.00
CA LEU A 169 -10.82 -15.52 15.16
C LEU A 169 -10.16 -15.61 16.54
N ALA A 170 -9.71 -14.50 17.13
CA ALA A 170 -9.19 -14.48 18.49
C ALA A 170 -10.28 -14.89 19.50
N LEU A 171 -11.48 -14.31 19.42
CA LEU A 171 -12.60 -14.65 20.31
C LEU A 171 -13.01 -16.12 20.17
N LEU A 172 -13.00 -16.67 18.94
CA LEU A 172 -13.29 -18.09 18.71
C LEU A 172 -12.19 -19.00 19.27
N ARG A 173 -10.92 -18.60 19.15
CA ARG A 173 -9.80 -19.32 19.75
C ARG A 173 -9.92 -19.35 21.28
N ASP A 174 -10.24 -18.21 21.88
CA ASP A 174 -10.35 -18.09 23.33
C ASP A 174 -11.55 -18.88 23.89
N SER A 175 -12.63 -19.01 23.10
CA SER A 175 -13.80 -19.85 23.43
C SER A 175 -13.58 -21.35 23.17
N ASP A 176 -12.61 -21.69 22.31
CA ASP A 176 -12.30 -23.00 21.74
C ASP A 176 -13.51 -23.96 21.57
N PRO A 177 -14.46 -23.69 20.66
CA PRO A 177 -15.64 -24.53 20.48
C PRO A 177 -15.26 -25.97 20.14
N THR A 178 -15.75 -26.91 20.95
CA THR A 178 -15.49 -28.35 20.76
C THR A 178 -16.03 -28.83 19.41
N PRO A 179 -15.48 -29.92 18.84
CA PRO A 179 -15.99 -30.48 17.59
C PRO A 179 -17.49 -30.78 17.62
N ARG A 180 -18.04 -31.18 18.78
CA ARG A 180 -19.48 -31.40 18.96
C ARG A 180 -20.30 -30.12 18.88
N GLN A 181 -19.78 -29.00 19.38
CA GLN A 181 -20.45 -27.69 19.28
C GLN A 181 -20.41 -27.14 17.85
N ILE A 182 -19.38 -27.47 17.07
CA ILE A 182 -19.27 -27.11 15.65
C ILE A 182 -20.19 -27.97 14.77
N ASP A 183 -20.44 -29.24 15.13
CA ASP A 183 -21.26 -30.19 14.37
C ASP A 183 -22.78 -29.92 14.51
N CYS A 184 -23.20 -28.69 14.24
CA CYS A 184 -24.57 -28.23 14.22
C CYS A 184 -24.79 -27.18 13.11
N THR A 185 -26.04 -26.87 12.78
CA THR A 185 -26.39 -25.92 11.72
C THR A 185 -25.81 -24.51 11.97
N ALA A 186 -25.77 -24.06 13.23
CA ALA A 186 -25.11 -22.81 13.59
C ALA A 186 -23.58 -22.84 13.34
N GLY A 187 -22.95 -23.99 13.54
CA GLY A 187 -21.54 -24.21 13.21
C GLY A 187 -21.27 -24.15 11.71
N ALA A 188 -22.16 -24.69 10.87
CA ALA A 188 -22.05 -24.56 9.41
C ALA A 188 -22.09 -23.08 8.97
N LEU A 189 -23.04 -22.29 9.49
CA LEU A 189 -23.13 -20.84 9.22
C LEU A 189 -21.90 -20.07 9.71
N LEU A 190 -21.34 -20.47 10.85
CA LEU A 190 -20.10 -19.89 11.36
C LEU A 190 -18.92 -20.15 10.43
N LEU A 191 -18.73 -21.39 9.96
CA LEU A 191 -17.64 -21.74 9.05
C LEU A 191 -17.79 -21.05 7.68
N ASP A 192 -19.01 -20.99 7.14
CA ASP A 192 -19.31 -20.32 5.87
C ASP A 192 -19.07 -18.80 5.94
N SER A 193 -19.51 -18.15 7.03
CA SER A 193 -19.24 -16.73 7.24
C SER A 193 -17.74 -16.44 7.42
N LEU A 194 -16.97 -17.32 8.07
CA LEU A 194 -15.51 -17.20 8.12
C LEU A 194 -14.88 -17.38 6.74
N ALA A 195 -15.38 -18.30 5.92
CA ALA A 195 -14.91 -18.51 4.56
C ALA A 195 -15.11 -17.25 3.71
N THR A 196 -16.29 -16.62 3.84
CA THR A 196 -16.59 -15.33 3.20
C THR A 196 -15.65 -14.23 3.67
N ASP A 197 -15.40 -14.11 4.98
CA ASP A 197 -14.49 -13.11 5.53
C ASP A 197 -13.04 -13.32 5.02
N ILE A 198 -12.58 -14.57 4.96
CA ILE A 198 -11.25 -14.93 4.41
C ILE A 198 -11.18 -14.63 2.91
N ALA A 199 -12.22 -14.92 2.15
CA ALA A 199 -12.28 -14.61 0.72
C ALA A 199 -12.19 -13.08 0.48
N ARG A 200 -12.87 -12.26 1.30
CA ARG A 200 -12.74 -10.80 1.24
C ARG A 200 -11.31 -10.35 1.52
N VAL A 201 -10.68 -10.88 2.58
CA VAL A 201 -9.29 -10.54 2.91
C VAL A 201 -8.32 -10.98 1.80
N ARG A 202 -8.55 -12.13 1.16
CA ARG A 202 -7.79 -12.57 -0.02
C ARG A 202 -7.92 -11.57 -1.19
N VAL A 203 -9.13 -11.07 -1.47
CA VAL A 203 -9.34 -10.02 -2.47
C VAL A 203 -8.62 -8.73 -2.07
N ASP A 204 -8.69 -8.34 -0.80
CA ASP A 204 -8.00 -7.16 -0.27
C ASP A 204 -6.47 -7.26 -0.46
N PHE A 205 -5.85 -8.41 -0.20
CA PHE A 205 -4.42 -8.63 -0.47
C PHE A 205 -4.07 -8.63 -1.96
N ALA A 206 -5.02 -8.96 -2.85
CA ALA A 206 -4.82 -8.88 -4.29
C ALA A 206 -4.89 -7.42 -4.79
N GLN A 207 -5.83 -6.63 -4.26
CA GLN A 207 -6.05 -5.24 -4.65
C GLN A 207 -5.07 -4.26 -3.99
N TYR A 208 -4.81 -4.42 -2.69
CA TYR A 208 -4.00 -3.51 -1.88
C TYR A 208 -2.80 -4.27 -1.30
N ALA A 209 -1.78 -4.50 -2.13
CA ALA A 209 -0.59 -5.23 -1.71
C ALA A 209 0.11 -4.56 -0.53
N GLU A 210 -0.04 -3.24 -0.42
CA GLU A 210 0.57 -2.39 0.58
C GLU A 210 -0.02 -2.62 1.96
N ALA A 211 -1.28 -3.08 2.04
CA ALA A 211 -1.93 -3.48 3.29
C ALA A 211 -1.15 -4.60 4.01
N TYR A 212 -0.34 -5.39 3.29
CA TYR A 212 0.55 -6.39 3.88
C TYR A 212 1.54 -5.77 4.87
N TYR A 213 2.07 -4.58 4.61
CA TYR A 213 3.08 -3.94 5.47
C TYR A 213 2.47 -3.20 6.68
N PHE A 214 1.14 -3.21 6.81
CA PHE A 214 0.44 -2.64 7.96
C PHE A 214 0.30 -3.69 9.05
N HIS A 215 0.54 -3.29 10.30
CA HIS A 215 0.37 -4.17 11.46
C HIS A 215 -1.05 -4.03 12.05
N ASP A 216 -1.70 -5.15 12.37
CA ASP A 216 -3.10 -5.19 12.83
C ASP A 216 -3.34 -4.78 14.31
N GLY A 217 -2.40 -4.10 14.96
CA GLY A 217 -2.54 -3.68 16.36
C GLY A 217 -2.00 -4.69 17.38
N GLU A 218 -2.61 -4.71 18.58
CA GLU A 218 -2.11 -5.38 19.80
C GLU A 218 -1.90 -6.89 19.69
N ASP A 219 -1.10 -7.42 20.62
CA ASP A 219 -0.25 -8.60 20.39
C ASP A 219 -0.96 -9.95 20.13
N HIS A 220 -2.26 -10.06 20.41
CA HIS A 220 -3.01 -11.34 20.35
C HIS A 220 -4.15 -11.37 19.32
N SER A 221 -4.47 -10.25 18.67
CA SER A 221 -5.64 -10.09 17.79
C SER A 221 -5.29 -9.71 16.34
N SER A 222 -4.04 -9.93 15.91
CA SER A 222 -3.62 -9.77 14.51
C SER A 222 -3.97 -11.01 13.67
N LEU A 223 -4.32 -10.83 12.39
CA LEU A 223 -4.66 -11.96 11.51
C LEU A 223 -3.50 -12.96 11.41
N ALA A 224 -2.27 -12.46 11.38
CA ALA A 224 -1.06 -13.28 11.33
C ALA A 224 -0.94 -14.24 12.54
N ALA A 225 -1.49 -13.88 13.70
CA ALA A 225 -1.49 -14.71 14.90
C ALA A 225 -2.69 -15.66 14.98
N THR A 226 -3.81 -15.35 14.32
CA THR A 226 -5.07 -16.08 14.49
C THR A 226 -5.48 -16.92 13.28
N VAL A 227 -4.91 -16.67 12.09
CA VAL A 227 -5.27 -17.39 10.85
C VAL A 227 -5.00 -18.90 10.93
N GLY A 228 -3.99 -19.33 11.71
CA GLY A 228 -3.76 -20.76 11.97
C GLY A 228 -4.94 -21.44 12.69
N TYR A 229 -5.68 -20.70 13.52
CA TYR A 229 -6.87 -21.22 14.18
C TYR A 229 -8.01 -21.45 13.18
N ALA A 230 -8.13 -20.63 12.13
CA ALA A 230 -9.10 -20.86 11.06
C ALA A 230 -8.85 -22.19 10.33
N VAL A 231 -7.59 -22.58 10.12
CA VAL A 231 -7.23 -23.90 9.57
C VAL A 231 -7.71 -25.02 10.49
N THR A 232 -7.59 -24.84 11.81
CA THR A 232 -8.08 -25.82 12.80
C THR A 232 -9.59 -25.95 12.75
N LEU A 233 -10.33 -24.84 12.69
CA LEU A 233 -11.79 -24.83 12.53
C LEU A 233 -12.23 -25.50 11.23
N ALA A 234 -11.56 -25.21 10.11
CA ALA A 234 -11.83 -25.84 8.82
C ALA A 234 -11.70 -27.36 8.91
N ARG A 235 -10.61 -27.85 9.51
CA ARG A 235 -10.36 -29.28 9.72
C ARG A 235 -11.41 -29.93 10.62
N ARG A 236 -11.84 -29.25 11.69
CA ARG A 236 -12.93 -29.72 12.56
C ARG A 236 -14.25 -29.82 11.77
N GLY A 237 -14.54 -28.85 10.91
CA GLY A 237 -15.70 -28.87 10.02
C GLY A 237 -15.69 -30.03 9.02
N GLN A 238 -14.55 -30.29 8.37
CA GLN A 238 -14.39 -31.42 7.44
C GLN A 238 -14.59 -32.79 8.11
N ALA A 239 -14.23 -32.90 9.39
CA ALA A 239 -14.40 -34.11 10.19
C ALA A 239 -15.81 -34.25 10.82
N ALA A 240 -16.71 -33.29 10.59
CA ALA A 240 -18.05 -33.29 11.18
C ALA A 240 -18.96 -34.38 10.57
N ARG A 241 -19.96 -34.81 11.34
CA ARG A 241 -20.91 -35.84 10.89
C ARG A 241 -21.94 -35.27 9.95
N ARG A 242 -22.40 -34.04 10.20
CA ARG A 242 -23.43 -33.39 9.38
C ARG A 242 -22.87 -32.96 8.03
N PRO A 243 -23.57 -33.24 6.92
CA PRO A 243 -23.09 -32.91 5.58
C PRO A 243 -22.95 -31.39 5.36
N GLU A 244 -23.86 -30.59 5.93
CA GLU A 244 -23.82 -29.12 5.86
C GLU A 244 -22.56 -28.53 6.51
N VAL A 245 -22.11 -29.10 7.64
CA VAL A 245 -20.90 -28.65 8.35
C VAL A 245 -19.65 -29.05 7.58
N ARG A 246 -19.63 -30.26 6.99
CA ARG A 246 -18.52 -30.69 6.12
C ARG A 246 -18.36 -29.78 4.91
N LEU A 247 -19.46 -29.47 4.23
CA LEU A 247 -19.45 -28.56 3.09
C LEU A 247 -18.89 -27.18 3.47
N ALA A 248 -19.35 -26.60 4.58
CA ALA A 248 -18.83 -25.31 5.05
C ALA A 248 -17.34 -25.39 5.44
N GLY A 249 -16.89 -26.52 6.01
CA GLY A 249 -15.47 -26.79 6.28
C GLY A 249 -14.62 -26.89 5.00
N ASP A 250 -15.15 -27.49 3.94
CA ASP A 250 -14.49 -27.58 2.64
C ASP A 250 -14.38 -26.19 1.97
N VAL A 251 -15.45 -25.39 2.01
CA VAL A 251 -15.45 -24.01 1.49
C VAL A 251 -14.44 -23.14 2.24
N LEU A 252 -14.40 -23.23 3.57
CA LEU A 252 -13.41 -22.53 4.41
C LEU A 252 -11.98 -22.97 4.07
N THR A 253 -11.75 -24.28 3.86
CA THR A 253 -10.45 -24.81 3.45
C THR A 253 -10.02 -24.27 2.09
N GLY A 254 -10.95 -24.19 1.12
CA GLY A 254 -10.71 -23.58 -0.18
C GLY A 254 -10.31 -22.11 -0.06
N ALA A 255 -11.07 -21.33 0.71
CA ALA A 255 -10.78 -19.91 0.94
C ALA A 255 -9.40 -19.69 1.61
N LEU A 256 -9.03 -20.54 2.57
CA LEU A 256 -7.71 -20.51 3.22
C LEU A 256 -6.58 -20.85 2.26
N LYS A 257 -6.75 -21.84 1.38
CA LYS A 257 -5.75 -22.20 0.36
C LYS A 257 -5.52 -21.04 -0.61
N ASP A 258 -6.60 -20.39 -1.04
CA ASP A 258 -6.52 -19.22 -1.92
C ASP A 258 -5.82 -18.03 -1.25
N LEU A 259 -6.13 -17.76 0.02
CA LEU A 259 -5.45 -16.73 0.78
C LEU A 259 -3.95 -17.03 0.90
N ALA A 260 -3.60 -18.28 1.24
CA ALA A 260 -2.20 -18.71 1.33
C ALA A 260 -1.48 -18.57 -0.02
N ALA A 261 -2.12 -18.95 -1.14
CA ALA A 261 -1.53 -18.81 -2.47
C ALA A 261 -1.18 -17.34 -2.79
N ILE A 262 -2.07 -16.40 -2.48
CA ILE A 262 -1.79 -14.97 -2.68
C ILE A 262 -0.69 -14.45 -1.75
N LEU A 263 -0.69 -14.85 -0.48
CA LEU A 263 0.36 -14.46 0.46
C LEU A 263 1.73 -14.99 0.03
N ASP A 264 1.78 -16.22 -0.47
CA ASP A 264 3.00 -16.86 -0.90
C ASP A 264 3.54 -16.27 -2.20
N GLN A 265 2.71 -16.18 -3.24
CA GLN A 265 3.11 -15.68 -4.55
C GLN A 265 3.55 -14.22 -4.54
N ARG A 266 3.01 -13.40 -3.63
CA ARG A 266 3.28 -11.96 -3.62
C ARG A 266 4.33 -11.51 -2.62
N PHE A 267 4.49 -12.24 -1.50
CA PHE A 267 5.29 -11.75 -0.38
C PHE A 267 6.29 -12.79 0.11
N LEU A 268 5.85 -14.00 0.43
CA LEU A 268 6.64 -14.96 1.21
C LEU A 268 7.51 -15.90 0.36
N HIS A 269 7.05 -16.29 -0.83
CA HIS A 269 7.75 -17.15 -1.79
C HIS A 269 8.33 -18.44 -1.18
N THR A 270 7.59 -19.06 -0.26
CA THR A 270 7.97 -20.29 0.44
C THR A 270 7.80 -21.53 -0.42
N GLY A 271 6.82 -21.55 -1.34
CA GLY A 271 6.46 -22.73 -2.13
C GLY A 271 5.83 -23.87 -1.31
N GLY A 272 5.43 -23.57 -0.07
CA GLY A 272 4.94 -24.54 0.91
C GLY A 272 3.43 -24.74 0.92
N THR A 273 2.98 -25.57 1.84
CA THR A 273 1.55 -25.77 2.16
C THR A 273 0.92 -24.54 2.80
N ALA A 274 -0.40 -24.43 2.80
CA ALA A 274 -1.11 -23.31 3.42
C ALA A 274 -0.70 -23.07 4.88
N THR A 275 -0.46 -24.14 5.65
CA THR A 275 -0.01 -24.04 7.05
C THR A 275 1.40 -23.48 7.15
N GLU A 276 2.32 -23.88 6.27
CA GLU A 276 3.69 -23.34 6.23
C GLU A 276 3.70 -21.88 5.81
N VAL A 277 2.88 -21.50 4.82
CA VAL A 277 2.70 -20.11 4.41
C VAL A 277 2.16 -19.26 5.55
N PHE A 278 1.15 -19.73 6.28
CA PHE A 278 0.63 -18.99 7.43
C PHE A 278 1.63 -18.89 8.59
N ALA A 279 2.49 -19.90 8.79
CA ALA A 279 3.57 -19.84 9.76
C ALA A 279 4.64 -18.81 9.35
N ALA A 280 5.00 -18.78 8.06
CA ALA A 280 5.90 -17.78 7.51
C ALA A 280 5.28 -16.37 7.58
N TYR A 281 3.97 -16.24 7.33
CA TYR A 281 3.23 -14.98 7.48
C TYR A 281 3.28 -14.47 8.92
N ALA A 282 3.01 -15.35 9.89
CA ALA A 282 3.15 -15.05 11.31
C ALA A 282 4.57 -14.57 11.63
N ALA A 283 5.59 -15.32 11.21
CA ALA A 283 6.99 -15.01 11.46
C ALA A 283 7.42 -13.68 10.83
N ASP A 284 7.00 -13.37 9.59
CA ASP A 284 7.32 -12.10 8.92
C ASP A 284 6.71 -10.91 9.68
N HIS A 285 5.56 -11.11 10.32
CA HIS A 285 4.91 -10.14 11.20
C HIS A 285 5.40 -10.22 12.66
N GLY A 286 6.50 -10.93 12.94
CA GLY A 286 7.05 -11.05 14.30
C GLY A 286 6.11 -11.76 15.29
N ARG A 287 5.20 -12.60 14.78
CA ARG A 287 4.28 -13.44 15.54
C ARG A 287 4.74 -14.89 15.48
N SER A 288 4.59 -15.63 16.57
CA SER A 288 4.53 -17.09 16.53
C SER A 288 3.08 -17.49 16.33
N LEU A 289 2.80 -18.46 15.44
CA LEU A 289 1.52 -19.16 15.51
C LEU A 289 1.46 -19.76 16.92
N ALA A 290 0.42 -19.44 17.69
CA ALA A 290 0.17 -20.14 18.93
C ALA A 290 -0.01 -21.62 18.57
N GLN A 291 0.89 -22.47 19.04
CA GLN A 291 0.71 -23.91 18.90
C GLN A 291 -0.58 -24.31 19.63
N PRO A 292 -1.33 -25.28 19.10
CA PRO A 292 -2.58 -25.73 19.69
C PRO A 292 -2.40 -26.24 21.12
#